data_AF-A0A421K9A6-F1
#
_entry.id   AF-A0A421K9A6-F1
#
_cell.length_a   1.000
_cell.length_b   1.000
_cell.length_c   1.000
_cell.angle_alpha   90.00
_cell.angle_beta   90.00
_cell.angle_gamma   90.00
#
_symmetry.space_group_name_H-M   'P 1'
#
loop_
_entity.id
_entity.type
_entity.pdbx_description
1 polymer ?
#
loop_
_entity_poly.entity_id
_entity_poly.type
_entity_poly.pdbx_seq_one_letter_code
_entity_poly.pdbx_strand_id
1 'polypeptide(L)'
;MSNPHEFDKDELKNISWWSSRHPVGTDRDEGIKRSRRLVLLDILILAIFAGVLIPWVMPALRSRSLGVYSIQLKRQSIDGIIAYTVRLSHTDEADAGGTVNQIGIAIMDESGKVIYTSEDIPPARGEKREFVYLDTENRAESLRVFADSEAIVIRI
;
A
#
# COMPACT_ATOMS: atom_id res chain seq x y z
N MET A 1 72.10 -4.37 -11.62
CA MET A 1 72.13 -4.10 -13.07
C MET A 1 71.99 -5.41 -13.82
N SER A 2 70.76 -5.76 -14.16
CA SER A 2 70.34 -6.69 -15.21
C SER A 2 68.82 -6.55 -15.26
N ASN A 3 68.33 -6.22 -16.45
CA ASN A 3 67.04 -5.59 -16.71
C ASN A 3 65.91 -6.65 -16.62
N PRO A 4 64.84 -6.45 -15.83
CA PRO A 4 63.75 -7.43 -15.67
C PRO A 4 62.77 -7.46 -16.88
N HIS A 5 63.24 -7.05 -18.06
CA HIS A 5 62.42 -6.81 -19.25
C HIS A 5 62.61 -7.82 -20.39
N GLU A 6 63.11 -9.01 -20.07
CA GLU A 6 63.08 -10.17 -20.95
C GLU A 6 62.13 -11.22 -20.36
N PHE A 7 60.83 -10.92 -20.45
CA PHE A 7 59.81 -11.96 -20.39
C PHE A 7 59.50 -12.42 -21.81
N ASP A 8 59.40 -13.73 -21.91
CA ASP A 8 59.62 -14.58 -23.07
C ASP A 8 58.68 -14.26 -24.25
N LYS A 9 59.26 -13.81 -25.37
CA LYS A 9 58.52 -13.51 -26.61
C LYS A 9 57.99 -14.77 -27.30
N ASP A 10 58.44 -15.96 -26.88
CA ASP A 10 58.01 -17.23 -27.46
C ASP A 10 56.76 -17.82 -26.77
N GLU A 11 56.44 -17.44 -25.52
CA GLU A 11 55.16 -17.77 -24.88
C GLU A 11 53.97 -17.02 -25.51
N LEU A 12 54.17 -15.78 -25.95
CA LEU A 12 53.15 -14.96 -26.61
C LEU A 12 52.75 -15.47 -28.00
N LYS A 13 53.60 -16.27 -28.66
CA LYS A 13 53.26 -16.90 -29.94
C LYS A 13 52.40 -18.15 -29.79
N ASN A 14 52.50 -18.85 -28.66
CA ASN A 14 51.70 -20.06 -28.37
C ASN A 14 50.28 -19.79 -27.82
N ILE A 15 49.94 -18.54 -27.53
CA ILE A 15 48.57 -18.12 -27.14
C ILE A 15 47.74 -17.73 -28.38
N SER A 16 48.36 -17.62 -29.56
CA SER A 16 47.75 -17.07 -30.78
C SER A 16 46.86 -18.02 -31.59
N TRP A 17 46.68 -19.28 -31.19
CA TRP A 17 45.82 -20.25 -31.92
C TRP A 17 44.37 -20.31 -31.42
N TRP A 18 44.02 -19.61 -30.33
CA TRP A 18 42.64 -19.53 -29.82
C TRP A 18 41.90 -18.22 -30.15
N SER A 19 42.59 -17.18 -30.64
CA SER A 19 41.96 -15.89 -30.96
C SER A 19 41.47 -15.74 -32.41
N SER A 20 41.53 -16.80 -33.23
CA SER A 20 41.18 -16.74 -34.67
C SER A 20 39.97 -17.59 -35.07
N ARG A 21 38.94 -17.65 -34.21
CA ARG A 21 37.60 -18.13 -34.59
C ARG A 21 36.51 -17.14 -34.19
N HIS A 22 36.67 -15.89 -34.61
CA HIS A 22 35.53 -15.02 -34.81
C HIS A 22 35.05 -15.19 -36.26
N PRO A 23 33.84 -15.71 -36.51
CA PRO A 23 33.23 -15.54 -37.82
C PRO A 23 33.07 -14.04 -38.05
N VAL A 24 33.72 -13.51 -39.08
CA VAL A 24 33.46 -12.19 -39.65
C VAL A 24 32.10 -12.26 -40.33
N GLY A 25 31.05 -12.24 -39.50
CA GLY A 25 29.66 -12.18 -39.91
C GLY A 25 29.16 -10.76 -39.69
N THR A 26 28.94 -10.06 -40.79
CA THR A 26 28.25 -8.78 -40.87
C THR A 26 26.79 -8.94 -40.41
N ASP A 27 26.55 -8.86 -39.10
CA ASP A 27 25.19 -8.77 -38.53
C ASP A 27 25.12 -7.68 -37.45
N ARG A 28 25.51 -6.45 -37.84
CA ARG A 28 25.34 -5.28 -36.96
C ARG A 28 23.89 -4.79 -36.86
N ASP A 29 23.02 -5.15 -37.80
CA ASP A 29 21.62 -4.70 -37.81
C ASP A 29 20.64 -5.64 -37.09
N GLU A 30 20.93 -6.94 -37.00
CA GLU A 30 20.05 -7.88 -36.28
C GLU A 30 20.22 -7.80 -34.75
N GLY A 31 21.44 -7.51 -34.26
CA GLY A 31 21.72 -7.38 -32.82
C GLY A 31 20.99 -6.22 -32.15
N ILE A 32 20.87 -5.08 -32.85
CA ILE A 32 20.18 -3.87 -32.34
C ILE A 32 18.66 -4.08 -32.30
N LYS A 33 18.09 -4.84 -33.25
CA LYS A 33 16.67 -5.22 -33.22
C LYS A 33 16.37 -6.21 -32.09
N ARG A 34 17.28 -7.14 -31.78
CA ARG A 34 17.14 -8.07 -30.65
C ARG A 34 17.21 -7.38 -29.30
N SER A 35 18.15 -6.44 -29.10
CA SER A 35 18.26 -5.70 -27.83
C SER A 35 17.04 -4.79 -27.57
N ARG A 36 16.51 -4.11 -28.59
CA ARG A 36 15.27 -3.32 -28.45
C ARG A 36 14.05 -4.18 -28.09
N ARG A 37 13.95 -5.40 -28.64
CA ARG A 37 12.86 -6.34 -28.30
C ARG A 37 12.94 -6.84 -26.86
N LEU A 38 14.13 -7.06 -26.33
CA LEU A 38 14.34 -7.44 -24.93
C LEU A 38 13.91 -6.31 -23.97
N VAL A 39 14.25 -5.06 -24.28
CA VAL A 39 13.83 -3.90 -23.47
C VAL A 39 12.30 -3.70 -23.49
N LEU A 40 11.66 -3.89 -24.64
CA LEU A 40 10.20 -3.82 -24.75
C LEU A 40 9.50 -4.92 -23.96
N LEU A 41 10.05 -6.14 -23.96
CA LEU A 41 9.55 -7.24 -23.15
C LEU A 41 9.71 -6.95 -21.66
N ASP A 42 10.84 -6.41 -21.23
CA ASP A 42 11.07 -6.04 -19.83
C ASP A 42 10.10 -4.94 -19.37
N ILE A 43 9.84 -3.92 -20.19
CA ILE A 43 8.86 -2.88 -19.87
C ILE A 43 7.44 -3.46 -19.80
N LEU A 44 7.09 -4.39 -20.70
CA LEU A 44 5.79 -5.06 -20.69
C LEU A 44 5.63 -5.93 -19.42
N ILE A 45 6.67 -6.67 -19.05
CA ILE A 45 6.72 -7.48 -17.84
C ILE A 45 6.62 -6.58 -16.59
N LEU A 46 7.34 -5.47 -16.55
CA LEU A 46 7.27 -4.48 -15.47
C LEU A 46 5.87 -3.87 -15.35
N ALA A 47 5.20 -3.58 -16.47
CA ALA A 47 3.83 -3.07 -16.49
C ALA A 47 2.81 -4.11 -16.01
N ILE A 48 2.99 -5.39 -16.36
CA ILE A 48 2.16 -6.49 -15.86
C ILE A 48 2.36 -6.66 -14.36
N PHE A 49 3.61 -6.70 -13.88
CA PHE A 49 3.89 -6.78 -12.46
C PHE A 49 3.38 -5.56 -11.69
N ALA A 50 3.54 -4.34 -12.22
CA ALA A 50 2.97 -3.15 -11.62
C ALA A 50 1.43 -3.22 -11.56
N GLY A 51 0.76 -3.58 -12.66
CA GLY A 51 -0.69 -3.73 -12.70
C GLY A 51 -1.24 -4.82 -11.77
N VAL A 52 -0.45 -5.87 -11.51
CA VAL A 52 -0.83 -6.99 -10.64
C VAL A 52 -0.45 -6.74 -9.16
N LEU A 53 0.66 -6.06 -8.88
CA LEU A 53 1.14 -5.78 -7.51
C LEU A 53 0.46 -4.56 -6.86
N ILE A 54 0.12 -3.52 -7.64
CA ILE A 54 -0.55 -2.31 -7.12
C ILE A 54 -1.87 -2.62 -6.38
N PRO A 55 -2.79 -3.47 -6.90
CA PRO A 55 -4.07 -3.74 -6.21
C PRO A 55 -3.94 -4.68 -5.00
N TRP A 56 -2.85 -5.43 -4.85
CA TRP A 56 -2.66 -6.35 -3.71
C TRP A 56 -2.04 -5.68 -2.47
N VAL A 57 -1.28 -4.60 -2.66
CA VAL A 57 -0.53 -3.95 -1.56
C VAL A 57 -1.23 -2.72 -1.00
N MET A 58 -2.24 -2.17 -1.69
CA MET A 58 -3.11 -1.17 -1.08
C MET A 58 -4.28 -1.88 -0.38
N PRO A 59 -4.27 -2.09 0.94
CA PRO A 59 -5.53 -2.23 1.65
C PRO A 59 -6.31 -0.96 1.28
N ALA A 60 -7.40 -1.14 0.53
CA ALA A 60 -8.28 -0.05 0.18
C ALA A 60 -8.70 0.61 1.50
N LEU A 61 -8.01 1.70 1.87
CA LEU A 61 -8.38 2.56 2.96
C LEU A 61 -9.73 3.12 2.55
N ARG A 62 -10.80 2.44 2.95
CA ARG A 62 -12.18 2.93 2.86
C ARG A 62 -12.29 4.07 3.87
N SER A 63 -11.59 5.17 3.59
CA SER A 63 -11.84 6.43 4.26
C SER A 63 -13.23 6.88 3.84
N ARG A 64 -14.12 7.01 4.81
CA ARG A 64 -15.45 7.59 4.63
C ARG A 64 -15.43 8.95 5.30
N SER A 65 -16.02 9.96 4.68
CA SER A 65 -16.17 11.28 5.30
C SER A 65 -17.52 11.38 6.01
N LEU A 66 -17.53 12.02 7.18
CA LEU A 66 -18.72 12.43 7.93
C LEU A 66 -18.54 13.91 8.25
N GLY A 67 -19.22 14.77 7.49
CA GLY A 67 -18.99 16.21 7.52
C GLY A 67 -17.52 16.57 7.37
N VAL A 68 -16.95 17.20 8.41
CA VAL A 68 -15.56 17.65 8.49
C VAL A 68 -14.58 16.58 9.00
N TYR A 69 -15.06 15.36 9.24
CA TYR A 69 -14.25 14.27 9.76
C TYR A 69 -14.01 13.20 8.70
N SER A 70 -12.77 12.75 8.62
CA SER A 70 -12.39 11.51 7.94
C SER A 70 -12.46 10.36 8.94
N ILE A 71 -13.17 9.30 8.56
CA ILE A 71 -13.34 8.06 9.32
C ILE A 71 -12.40 7.01 8.73
N GLN A 72 -11.55 6.45 9.58
CA GLN A 72 -10.77 5.26 9.29
C GLN A 72 -11.25 4.12 10.18
N LEU A 73 -11.76 3.06 9.57
CA LEU A 73 -12.12 1.83 10.27
C LEU A 73 -11.01 0.80 10.08
N LYS A 74 -10.49 0.26 11.18
CA LYS A 74 -9.56 -0.86 11.20
C LYS A 74 -10.21 -2.02 11.95
N ARG A 75 -10.25 -3.19 11.31
CA ARG A 75 -10.68 -4.46 11.90
C ARG A 75 -9.46 -5.34 12.14
N GLN A 76 -9.30 -5.88 13.33
CA GLN A 76 -8.22 -6.78 13.69
C GLN A 76 -8.77 -7.97 14.47
N SER A 77 -8.35 -9.19 14.12
CA SER A 77 -8.68 -10.39 14.89
C SER A 77 -7.47 -10.76 15.76
N ILE A 78 -7.69 -10.94 17.06
CA ILE A 78 -6.67 -11.33 18.05
C ILE A 78 -7.28 -12.44 18.89
N ASP A 79 -6.71 -13.65 18.83
CA ASP A 79 -7.13 -14.82 19.62
C ASP A 79 -8.64 -15.13 19.58
N GLY A 80 -9.26 -14.91 18.42
CA GLY A 80 -10.71 -15.14 18.21
C GLY A 80 -11.61 -13.97 18.62
N ILE A 81 -11.05 -12.91 19.20
CA ILE A 81 -11.74 -11.65 19.50
C ILE A 81 -11.56 -10.69 18.33
N ILE A 82 -12.64 -10.06 17.89
CA ILE A 82 -12.59 -9.06 16.80
C ILE A 82 -12.55 -7.66 17.42
N ALA A 83 -11.44 -6.96 17.22
CA ALA A 83 -11.29 -5.56 17.59
C ALA A 83 -11.67 -4.65 16.42
N TYR A 84 -12.60 -3.74 16.67
CA TYR A 84 -12.98 -2.66 15.77
C TYR A 84 -12.42 -1.34 16.31
N THR A 85 -11.50 -0.74 15.56
CA THR A 85 -10.91 0.56 15.86
C THR A 85 -11.43 1.58 14.86
N VAL A 86 -12.14 2.58 15.35
CA VAL A 86 -12.62 3.71 14.56
C VAL A 86 -11.78 4.93 14.91
N ARG A 87 -11.12 5.50 13.91
CA ARG A 87 -10.35 6.73 14.07
C ARG A 87 -11.02 7.86 13.28
N LEU A 88 -11.29 8.95 13.99
CA LEU A 88 -11.83 10.19 13.46
C LEU A 88 -10.72 11.24 13.45
N SER A 89 -10.53 11.89 12.30
CA SER A 89 -9.59 13.00 12.16
C SER A 89 -10.22 14.12 11.34
N HIS A 90 -9.92 15.38 11.66
CA HIS A 90 -10.40 16.50 10.87
C HIS A 90 -9.86 16.42 9.43
N THR A 91 -10.67 16.74 8.43
CA THR A 91 -10.21 16.94 7.06
C THR A 91 -9.64 18.35 6.94
N ASP A 92 -8.45 18.49 6.35
CA ASP A 92 -7.74 19.77 6.24
C ASP A 92 -8.49 20.80 5.36
N GLU A 93 -9.42 20.33 4.52
CA GLU A 93 -10.17 21.16 3.56
C GLU A 93 -11.46 21.77 4.13
N ALA A 94 -11.83 21.46 5.38
CA ALA A 94 -13.12 21.90 5.92
C ALA A 94 -12.98 23.10 6.87
N ASP A 95 -13.40 24.28 6.41
CA ASP A 95 -13.81 25.35 7.31
C ASP A 95 -15.14 24.96 7.96
N ALA A 96 -15.06 24.50 9.21
CA ALA A 96 -16.21 24.08 10.01
C ALA A 96 -17.07 25.31 10.36
N GLY A 97 -18.04 25.63 9.51
CA GLY A 97 -19.11 26.59 9.79
C GLY A 97 -20.15 26.09 10.81
N GLY A 98 -19.95 24.91 11.39
CA GLY A 98 -20.81 24.32 12.42
C GLY A 98 -19.97 23.82 13.60
N THR A 99 -20.31 24.25 14.81
CA THR A 99 -19.76 23.70 16.05
C THR A 99 -20.37 22.34 16.31
N VAL A 100 -19.66 21.28 15.90
CA VAL A 100 -19.95 19.92 16.37
C VAL A 100 -19.62 19.87 17.86
N ASN A 101 -20.55 19.38 18.68
CA ASN A 101 -20.37 19.31 20.13
C ASN A 101 -20.08 17.89 20.62
N GLN A 102 -20.57 16.88 19.89
CA GLN A 102 -20.47 15.49 20.28
C GLN A 102 -20.17 14.59 19.08
N ILE A 103 -19.24 13.65 19.28
CA ILE A 103 -18.99 12.56 18.34
C ILE A 103 -19.07 11.22 19.06
N GLY A 104 -19.35 10.16 18.31
CA GLY A 104 -19.39 8.84 18.89
C GLY A 104 -19.52 7.72 17.90
N ILE A 105 -19.51 6.51 18.45
CA ILE A 105 -19.79 5.27 17.74
C ILE A 105 -20.90 4.50 18.44
N ALA A 106 -21.72 3.82 17.67
CA ALA A 106 -22.67 2.83 18.15
C ALA A 106 -22.54 1.55 17.34
N ILE A 107 -22.48 0.40 18.00
CA ILE A 107 -22.45 -0.92 17.37
C ILE A 107 -23.83 -1.52 17.46
N MET A 108 -24.29 -2.08 16.35
CA MET A 108 -25.59 -2.72 16.22
C MET A 108 -25.44 -4.19 15.83
N ASP A 109 -26.31 -5.02 16.39
CA ASP A 109 -26.43 -6.42 16.02
C ASP A 109 -27.26 -6.63 14.74
N GLU A 110 -27.46 -7.88 14.35
CA GLU A 110 -28.25 -8.29 13.17
C GLU A 110 -29.70 -7.78 13.20
N SER A 111 -30.27 -7.57 14.40
CA SER A 111 -31.63 -7.06 14.58
C SER A 111 -31.71 -5.52 14.50
N GLY A 112 -30.56 -4.86 14.34
CA GLY A 112 -30.43 -3.41 14.40
C GLY A 112 -30.44 -2.85 15.83
N LYS A 113 -30.38 -3.72 16.85
CA LYS A 113 -30.33 -3.28 18.24
C LYS A 113 -28.92 -2.80 18.58
N VAL A 114 -28.85 -1.64 19.22
CA VAL A 114 -27.57 -1.10 19.72
C VAL A 114 -27.07 -1.96 20.88
N ILE A 115 -25.89 -2.56 20.70
CA ILE A 115 -25.20 -3.39 21.70
C ILE A 115 -24.08 -2.64 22.42
N TYR A 116 -23.55 -1.58 21.80
CA TYR A 116 -22.50 -0.74 22.38
C TYR A 116 -22.63 0.70 21.90
N THR A 117 -22.28 1.66 22.76
CA THR A 117 -22.18 3.08 22.40
C THR A 117 -21.03 3.71 23.16
N SER A 118 -20.28 4.58 22.49
CA SER A 118 -19.21 5.36 23.07
C SER A 118 -19.19 6.75 22.45
N GLU A 119 -19.09 7.76 23.29
CA GLU A 119 -19.20 9.16 22.93
C GLU A 119 -18.00 9.92 23.50
N ASP A 120 -17.55 10.93 22.77
CA ASP A 120 -16.47 11.81 23.21
C ASP A 120 -16.63 13.21 22.59
N ILE A 121 -15.82 14.14 23.06
CA ILE A 121 -15.69 15.49 22.52
C ILE A 121 -14.93 15.41 21.19
N PRO A 122 -15.35 16.19 20.17
CA PRO A 122 -14.67 16.21 18.88
C PRO A 122 -13.18 16.53 19.01
N PRO A 123 -12.31 15.92 18.17
CA PRO A 123 -10.89 16.23 18.18
C PRO A 123 -10.65 17.67 17.69
N ALA A 124 -9.63 18.33 18.24
CA ALA A 124 -9.19 19.62 17.70
C ALA A 124 -8.57 19.44 16.29
N ARG A 125 -8.37 20.55 15.57
CA ARG A 125 -7.71 20.53 14.24
C ARG A 125 -6.31 19.91 14.37
N GLY A 126 -6.01 18.92 13.54
CA GLY A 126 -4.75 18.16 13.57
C GLY A 126 -4.71 17.02 14.61
N GLU A 127 -5.68 16.95 15.51
CA GLU A 127 -5.83 15.83 16.46
C GLU A 127 -6.68 14.70 15.88
N LYS A 128 -6.61 13.54 16.54
CA LYS A 128 -7.37 12.36 16.17
C LYS A 128 -8.07 11.81 17.39
N ARG A 129 -9.31 11.36 17.22
CA ARG A 129 -10.05 10.63 18.24
C ARG A 129 -10.16 9.16 17.82
N GLU A 130 -9.95 8.27 18.76
CA GLU A 130 -9.98 6.83 18.52
C GLU A 130 -10.98 6.15 19.44
N PHE A 131 -11.85 5.33 18.87
CA PHE A 131 -12.81 4.50 19.57
C PHE A 131 -12.47 3.04 19.31
N VAL A 132 -12.46 2.24 20.36
CA VAL A 132 -12.14 0.81 20.29
C VAL A 132 -13.31 0.02 20.86
N TYR A 133 -13.77 -0.97 20.11
CA TYR A 133 -14.76 -1.95 20.54
C TYR A 133 -14.20 -3.36 20.33
N LEU A 134 -14.35 -4.21 21.34
CA LEU A 134 -13.93 -5.60 21.31
C LEU A 134 -15.17 -6.48 21.23
N ASP A 135 -15.33 -7.18 20.11
CA ASP A 135 -16.42 -8.12 19.89
C ASP A 135 -15.96 -9.54 20.27
N THR A 136 -16.37 -9.98 21.44
CA THR A 136 -16.11 -11.33 21.96
C THR A 136 -17.16 -12.34 21.53
N GLU A 137 -18.37 -11.90 21.20
CA GLU A 137 -19.50 -12.77 20.84
C GLU A 137 -19.71 -12.87 19.33
N ASN A 138 -18.95 -12.10 18.54
CA ASN A 138 -19.09 -11.97 17.08
C ASN A 138 -20.53 -11.60 16.67
N ARG A 139 -21.12 -10.64 17.38
CA ARG A 139 -22.51 -10.20 17.18
C ARG A 139 -22.62 -8.86 16.46
N ALA A 140 -21.50 -8.18 16.23
CA ALA A 140 -21.49 -6.88 15.58
C ALA A 140 -21.69 -7.01 14.07
N GLU A 141 -22.82 -6.51 13.57
CA GLU A 141 -23.17 -6.53 12.14
C GLU A 141 -22.93 -5.16 11.49
N SER A 142 -23.19 -4.09 12.24
CA SER A 142 -23.00 -2.73 11.72
C SER A 142 -22.51 -1.75 12.78
N LEU A 143 -21.73 -0.78 12.32
CA LEU A 143 -21.13 0.28 13.10
C LEU A 143 -21.65 1.62 12.60
N ARG A 144 -22.28 2.38 13.49
CA ARG A 144 -22.72 3.75 13.24
C ARG A 144 -21.69 4.71 13.82
N VAL A 145 -21.14 5.60 13.01
CA VAL A 145 -20.35 6.75 13.46
C VAL A 145 -21.24 7.97 13.38
N PHE A 146 -21.29 8.80 14.42
CA PHE A 146 -22.12 10.00 14.45
C PHE A 146 -21.35 11.21 14.96
N ALA A 147 -21.79 12.38 14.48
CA ALA A 147 -21.31 13.71 14.83
C ALA A 147 -22.55 14.61 14.92
N ASP A 148 -23.02 14.87 16.14
CA ASP A 148 -24.32 15.49 16.44
C ASP A 148 -25.48 14.90 15.60
N SER A 149 -26.05 15.68 14.67
CA SER A 149 -27.17 15.27 13.81
C SER A 149 -26.77 14.40 12.62
N GLU A 150 -25.48 14.34 12.28
CA GLU A 150 -25.00 13.55 11.17
C GLU A 150 -24.58 12.16 11.63
N ALA A 151 -24.92 11.14 10.84
CA ALA A 151 -24.47 9.79 11.10
C ALA A 151 -24.22 9.00 9.82
N ILE A 152 -23.21 8.16 9.86
CA ILE A 152 -22.89 7.18 8.83
C ILE A 152 -22.97 5.78 9.41
N VAL A 153 -23.57 4.86 8.65
CA VAL A 153 -23.61 3.43 8.99
C VAL A 153 -22.67 2.65 8.08
N ILE A 154 -21.84 1.82 8.69
CA ILE A 154 -20.85 0.97 8.05
C ILE A 154 -21.20 -0.49 8.40
N ARG A 155 -21.42 -1.33 7.39
CA ARG A 155 -21.54 -2.79 7.60
C ARG A 155 -20.15 -3.38 7.80
N ILE A 156 -19.98 -4.26 8.79
CA ILE A 156 -18.67 -4.71 9.31
C ILE A 156 -18.48 -6.22 9.33
#